data_AF-A0A4Y9QAK0-F1
#
_entry.id   AF-A0A4Y9QAK0-F1
#
_cell.length_a   1.000
_cell.length_b   1.000
_cell.length_c   1.000
_cell.angle_alpha   90.00
_cell.angle_beta   90.00
_cell.angle_gamma   90.00
#
_symmetry.space_group_name_H-M   'P 1'
#
loop_
_entity.id
_entity.type
_entity.pdbx_description
1 polymer ?
#
loop_
_entity_poly.entity_id
_entity_poly.type
_entity_poly.pdbx_seq_one_letter_code
_entity_poly.pdbx_strand_id
1 'polypeptide(L)'
;EGGISTNRVYGEKFLGITYGPQIQVYYLIAFWLFLATIGMYAFTQTPLGRMINAVRDNPERVEFVGYNTQWVRYLTLVLSAFFAGISGGLTAINFEIVTAENVSAVRSGAILLFTFIGGVGFFFGPIIGAIIGVFLTVMLSDFTKAWQLYLGVFFIMIVMYAPGGVASILMMNLRVAKFGKFRRVFPSMAAVTASAFVAFLGAVIAIEMLYHLTLNSVNGTETSLFGVTVDTAAAPGWIVAGVLILVGGIAFLRTKTTFQKVWGEVNTEIEEAMRRAA
;
A
#
# COMPACT_ATOMS: atom_id res chain seq x y z
N GLU A 1 -17.92 -18.45 -14.24
CA GLU A 1 -18.30 -18.19 -12.83
C GLU A 1 -19.72 -17.66 -12.80
N GLY A 2 -20.54 -18.12 -11.86
CA GLY A 2 -21.89 -17.57 -11.68
C GLY A 2 -21.80 -16.19 -11.05
N GLY A 3 -22.48 -15.21 -11.63
CA GLY A 3 -22.56 -13.85 -11.12
C GLY A 3 -23.85 -13.18 -11.54
N ILE A 4 -24.23 -12.13 -10.83
CA ILE A 4 -25.34 -11.26 -11.22
C ILE A 4 -24.75 -10.15 -12.07
N SER A 5 -25.04 -10.16 -13.37
CA SER A 5 -24.69 -9.07 -14.27
C SER A 5 -25.62 -7.89 -14.06
N THR A 6 -25.07 -6.69 -14.06
CA THR A 6 -25.83 -5.44 -14.11
C THR A 6 -25.61 -4.76 -15.46
N ASN A 7 -26.47 -3.81 -15.81
CA ASN A 7 -26.33 -2.99 -17.00
C ASN A 7 -26.54 -1.53 -16.60
N ARG A 8 -25.46 -0.75 -16.64
CA ARG A 8 -25.47 0.67 -16.25
C ARG A 8 -26.10 1.60 -17.27
N VAL A 9 -26.36 1.12 -18.49
CA VAL A 9 -26.96 1.88 -19.60
C VAL A 9 -28.48 1.59 -19.71
N TYR A 10 -29.02 0.73 -18.85
CA TYR A 10 -30.43 0.40 -18.84
C TYR A 10 -31.26 1.51 -18.19
N GLY A 11 -32.17 2.12 -18.95
CA GLY A 11 -33.09 3.16 -18.48
C GLY A 11 -33.00 4.48 -19.25
N GLU A 12 -33.73 5.50 -18.78
CA GLU A 12 -33.68 6.84 -19.36
C GLU A 12 -32.38 7.58 -18.96
N LYS A 13 -31.90 8.45 -19.84
CA LYS A 13 -30.69 9.24 -19.62
C LYS A 13 -30.89 10.16 -18.42
N PHE A 14 -30.10 9.98 -17.36
CA PHE A 14 -30.13 10.90 -16.22
C PHE A 14 -29.34 12.17 -16.57
N LEU A 15 -30.02 13.32 -16.65
CA LEU A 15 -29.41 14.61 -17.04
C LEU A 15 -28.65 14.55 -18.39
N GLY A 16 -29.08 13.68 -19.31
CA GLY A 16 -28.40 13.46 -20.60
C GLY A 16 -27.17 12.55 -20.56
N ILE A 17 -26.79 12.04 -19.37
CA ILE A 17 -25.67 11.13 -19.16
C ILE A 17 -26.17 9.68 -19.25
N THR A 18 -25.50 8.86 -20.06
CA THR A 18 -25.86 7.46 -20.31
C THR A 18 -25.01 6.46 -19.52
N TYR A 19 -23.90 6.90 -18.94
CA TYR A 19 -22.89 6.07 -18.27
C TYR A 19 -22.33 4.91 -19.09
N GLY A 20 -22.58 4.89 -20.41
CA GLY A 20 -21.99 3.94 -21.34
C GLY A 20 -20.48 4.16 -21.51
N PRO A 21 -20.02 5.40 -21.76
CA PRO A 21 -18.59 5.69 -21.81
C PRO A 21 -17.91 5.52 -20.45
N GLN A 22 -16.83 4.74 -20.38
CA GLN A 22 -16.06 4.50 -19.15
C GLN A 22 -15.59 5.79 -18.46
N ILE A 23 -15.34 6.86 -19.24
CA ILE A 23 -14.96 8.16 -18.72
C ILE A 23 -16.06 8.81 -17.84
N GLN A 24 -17.33 8.59 -18.17
CA GLN A 24 -18.44 9.12 -17.35
C GLN A 24 -18.50 8.40 -16.00
N VAL A 25 -18.26 7.09 -16.00
CA VAL A 25 -18.17 6.27 -14.78
C VAL A 25 -16.95 6.66 -13.96
N TYR A 26 -15.82 6.96 -14.59
CA TYR A 26 -14.64 7.48 -13.91
C TYR A 26 -14.95 8.78 -13.15
N TYR A 27 -15.58 9.77 -13.80
CA TYR A 27 -15.93 11.02 -13.14
C TYR A 27 -16.96 10.84 -12.01
N LEU A 28 -17.90 9.92 -12.16
CA LEU A 28 -18.83 9.55 -11.09
C LEU A 28 -18.08 9.00 -9.87
N ILE A 29 -17.16 8.05 -10.08
CA ILE A 29 -16.34 7.46 -9.01
C ILE A 29 -15.45 8.54 -8.38
N ALA A 30 -14.80 9.38 -9.18
CA ALA A 30 -13.93 10.45 -8.69
C ALA A 30 -14.71 11.47 -7.84
N PHE A 31 -15.91 11.83 -8.27
CA PHE A 31 -16.81 12.72 -7.52
C PHE A 31 -17.17 12.13 -6.15
N TRP A 32 -17.62 10.88 -6.11
CA TRP A 32 -17.97 10.22 -4.85
C TRP A 32 -16.76 9.95 -3.97
N LEU A 33 -15.60 9.62 -4.54
CA LEU A 33 -14.34 9.49 -3.81
C LEU A 33 -13.98 10.82 -3.13
N PHE A 34 -14.09 11.93 -3.85
CA PHE A 34 -13.81 13.26 -3.32
C PHE A 34 -14.78 13.63 -2.18
N LEU A 35 -16.09 13.45 -2.39
CA LEU A 35 -17.09 13.70 -1.36
C LEU A 35 -16.90 12.80 -0.13
N ALA A 36 -16.66 11.51 -0.32
CA ALA A 36 -16.43 10.57 0.78
C ALA A 36 -15.16 10.94 1.56
N THR A 37 -14.10 11.34 0.86
CA THR A 37 -12.85 11.79 1.49
C THR A 37 -13.08 13.05 2.33
N ILE A 38 -13.81 14.04 1.81
CA ILE A 38 -14.18 15.25 2.58
C ILE A 38 -15.05 14.87 3.77
N GLY A 39 -16.07 14.04 3.58
CA GLY A 39 -16.98 13.61 4.64
C GLY A 39 -16.25 12.89 5.77
N MET A 40 -15.36 11.94 5.43
CA MET A 40 -14.51 11.25 6.41
C MET A 40 -13.56 12.22 7.11
N TYR A 41 -12.94 13.15 6.38
CA TYR A 41 -12.02 14.12 6.97
C TYR A 41 -12.74 15.08 7.93
N ALA A 42 -13.89 15.64 7.52
CA ALA A 42 -14.71 16.50 8.36
C ALA A 42 -15.17 15.76 9.62
N PHE A 43 -15.54 14.48 9.50
CA PHE A 43 -15.91 13.65 10.63
C PHE A 43 -14.77 13.50 11.65
N THR A 44 -13.51 13.37 11.20
CA THR A 44 -12.36 13.30 12.13
C THR A 44 -12.17 14.57 12.96
N GLN A 45 -12.68 15.72 12.51
CA GLN A 45 -12.59 16.98 13.24
C GLN A 45 -13.71 17.16 14.29
N THR A 46 -14.74 16.31 14.26
CA THR A 46 -15.85 16.36 15.22
C THR A 46 -15.46 15.79 16.60
N PRO A 47 -16.20 16.12 17.67
CA PRO A 47 -15.98 15.53 18.99
C PRO A 47 -16.07 13.99 18.98
N LEU A 48 -16.97 13.44 18.16
CA LEU A 48 -17.12 11.99 17.99
C LEU A 48 -15.85 11.39 17.38
N GLY A 49 -15.27 12.02 16.35
CA GLY A 49 -14.00 11.61 15.76
C GLY A 49 -12.85 11.54 16.79
N ARG A 50 -12.76 12.53 17.69
CA ARG A 50 -11.78 12.51 18.79
C ARG A 50 -12.07 11.42 19.82
N MET A 51 -13.35 11.17 20.11
CA MET A 51 -13.77 10.12 21.03
C MET A 51 -13.43 8.73 20.51
N ILE A 52 -13.47 8.50 19.19
CA ILE A 52 -13.02 7.22 18.58
C ILE A 52 -11.55 6.94 18.93
N ASN A 53 -10.69 7.96 18.82
CA ASN A 53 -9.28 7.82 19.20
C ASN A 53 -9.14 7.53 20.71
N ALA A 54 -9.92 8.22 21.56
CA ALA A 54 -9.91 7.96 23.00
C ALA A 54 -10.36 6.52 23.34
N VAL A 55 -11.41 6.01 22.69
CA VAL A 55 -11.91 4.63 22.87
C VAL A 55 -10.89 3.60 22.37
N ARG A 56 -10.13 3.93 21.31
CA ARG A 56 -9.03 3.10 20.80
C ARG A 56 -7.87 3.02 21.80
N ASP A 57 -7.51 4.16 22.40
CA ASP A 57 -6.32 4.25 23.26
C ASP A 57 -6.59 3.66 24.66
N ASN A 58 -7.73 4.00 25.28
CA ASN A 58 -8.12 3.44 26.56
C ASN A 58 -9.64 3.50 26.76
N PRO A 59 -10.38 2.41 26.49
CA PRO A 59 -11.84 2.39 26.63
C PRO A 59 -12.28 2.56 28.09
N GLU A 60 -11.56 2.03 29.07
CA GLU A 60 -11.90 2.16 30.49
C GLU A 60 -11.91 3.63 30.93
N ARG A 61 -10.91 4.42 30.50
CA ARG A 61 -10.84 5.87 30.77
C ARG A 61 -12.01 6.63 30.16
N VAL A 62 -12.50 6.20 29.00
CA VAL A 62 -13.66 6.85 28.35
C VAL A 62 -14.94 6.65 29.17
N GLU A 63 -15.09 5.47 29.79
CA GLU A 63 -16.24 5.19 30.66
C GLU A 63 -16.22 6.03 31.93
N PHE A 64 -15.04 6.29 32.51
CA PHE A 64 -14.91 7.21 33.65
C PHE A 64 -15.26 8.67 33.31
N VAL A 65 -15.12 9.08 32.05
CA VAL A 65 -15.55 10.41 31.57
C VAL A 65 -17.06 10.47 31.34
N GLY A 66 -17.76 9.33 31.42
CA GLY A 66 -19.22 9.24 31.29
C GLY A 66 -19.71 8.90 29.88
N TYR A 67 -18.81 8.52 28.96
CA TYR A 67 -19.19 8.09 27.61
C TYR A 67 -19.32 6.56 27.52
N ASN A 68 -20.34 6.09 26.80
CA ASN A 68 -20.52 4.67 26.53
C ASN A 68 -19.65 4.23 25.33
N THR A 69 -18.65 3.39 25.59
CA THR A 69 -17.70 2.87 24.60
C THR A 69 -18.38 2.04 23.50
N GLN A 70 -19.42 1.28 23.85
CA GLN A 70 -20.18 0.45 22.92
C GLN A 70 -20.92 1.29 21.87
N TRP A 71 -21.55 2.40 22.29
CA TRP A 71 -22.22 3.32 21.38
C TRP A 71 -21.24 3.98 20.39
N VAL A 72 -20.06 4.39 20.86
CA VAL A 72 -19.02 4.95 19.97
C VAL A 72 -18.58 3.93 18.93
N ARG A 73 -18.33 2.67 19.34
CA ARG A 73 -17.96 1.58 18.41
C ARG A 73 -19.08 1.27 17.42
N TYR A 74 -20.33 1.21 17.88
CA TYR A 74 -21.49 0.95 17.04
C TYR A 74 -21.67 2.04 15.96
N LEU A 75 -21.62 3.32 16.35
CA LEU A 75 -21.71 4.43 15.38
C LEU A 75 -20.55 4.40 14.38
N THR A 76 -19.34 4.08 14.84
CA THR A 76 -18.16 3.94 13.97
C THR A 76 -18.34 2.79 12.97
N LEU A 77 -18.90 1.67 13.39
CA LEU A 77 -19.22 0.54 12.52
C LEU A 77 -20.26 0.92 11.45
N VAL A 78 -21.35 1.59 11.84
CA VAL A 78 -22.40 2.06 10.92
C VAL A 78 -21.84 3.02 9.88
N LEU A 79 -21.02 3.99 10.30
CA LEU A 79 -20.38 4.94 9.39
C LEU A 79 -19.39 4.24 8.45
N SER A 80 -18.60 3.30 8.95
CA SER A 80 -17.68 2.52 8.12
C SER A 80 -18.44 1.70 7.07
N ALA A 81 -19.56 1.07 7.46
CA ALA A 81 -20.42 0.33 6.56
C ALA A 81 -21.07 1.23 5.49
N PHE A 82 -21.44 2.47 5.84
CA PHE A 82 -21.96 3.45 4.89
C PHE A 82 -20.94 3.79 3.79
N PHE A 83 -19.71 4.15 4.15
CA PHE A 83 -18.66 4.44 3.16
C PHE A 83 -18.23 3.20 2.36
N ALA A 84 -18.17 2.02 3.00
CA ALA A 84 -17.94 0.77 2.30
C ALA A 84 -19.08 0.44 1.30
N GLY A 85 -20.33 0.74 1.66
CA GLY A 85 -21.49 0.59 0.79
C GLY A 85 -21.43 1.48 -0.45
N ILE A 86 -21.00 2.73 -0.30
CA ILE A 86 -20.73 3.64 -1.44
C ILE A 86 -19.69 3.01 -2.37
N SER A 87 -18.56 2.55 -1.82
CA SER A 87 -17.50 1.88 -2.60
C SER A 87 -18.03 0.63 -3.33
N GLY A 88 -18.85 -0.18 -2.66
CA GLY A 88 -19.44 -1.38 -3.24
C GLY A 88 -20.39 -1.08 -4.40
N GLY A 89 -21.28 -0.09 -4.23
CA GLY A 89 -22.19 0.37 -5.29
C GLY A 89 -21.44 0.88 -6.52
N LEU A 90 -20.40 1.69 -6.30
CA LEU A 90 -19.54 2.18 -7.39
C LEU A 90 -18.80 1.04 -8.10
N THR A 91 -18.35 0.02 -7.36
CA THR A 91 -17.69 -1.16 -7.92
C THR A 91 -18.64 -1.96 -8.81
N ALA A 92 -19.90 -2.14 -8.38
CA ALA A 92 -20.92 -2.83 -9.17
C ALA A 92 -21.20 -2.08 -10.50
N ILE A 93 -21.23 -0.74 -10.47
CA ILE A 93 -21.37 0.09 -11.68
C ILE A 93 -20.12 0.00 -12.57
N ASN A 94 -18.92 -0.10 -11.98
CA ASN A 94 -17.68 -0.11 -12.74
C ASN A 94 -17.48 -1.41 -13.53
N PHE A 95 -17.67 -2.56 -12.88
CA PHE A 95 -17.38 -3.88 -13.44
C PHE A 95 -18.59 -4.55 -14.09
N GLU A 96 -19.80 -4.04 -13.87
CA GLU A 96 -21.05 -4.57 -14.43
C GLU A 96 -21.35 -6.06 -14.09
N ILE A 97 -20.61 -6.67 -13.18
CA ILE A 97 -20.83 -8.03 -12.72
C ILE A 97 -20.42 -8.17 -11.25
N VAL A 98 -21.24 -8.88 -10.48
CA VAL A 98 -20.93 -9.22 -9.09
C VAL A 98 -20.91 -10.74 -8.94
N THR A 99 -19.77 -11.27 -8.51
CA THR A 99 -19.56 -12.70 -8.21
C THR A 99 -19.34 -12.93 -6.72
N ALA A 100 -19.36 -14.19 -6.29
CA ALA A 100 -19.06 -14.57 -4.89
C ALA A 100 -17.62 -14.21 -4.47
N GLU A 101 -16.69 -14.08 -5.42
CA GLU A 101 -15.31 -13.70 -5.14
C GLU A 101 -15.20 -12.24 -4.63
N ASN A 102 -16.08 -11.36 -5.09
CA ASN A 102 -16.10 -9.95 -4.69
C ASN A 102 -16.36 -9.76 -3.18
N VAL A 103 -17.03 -10.72 -2.54
CA VAL A 103 -17.33 -10.74 -1.09
C VAL A 103 -16.45 -11.74 -0.33
N SER A 104 -15.41 -12.27 -0.97
CA SER A 104 -14.51 -13.24 -0.35
C SER A 104 -13.62 -12.62 0.74
N ALA A 105 -13.19 -13.47 1.67
CA ALA A 105 -12.19 -13.10 2.67
C ALA A 105 -10.86 -12.67 2.04
N VAL A 106 -10.48 -13.29 0.91
CA VAL A 106 -9.25 -12.97 0.17
C VAL A 106 -9.31 -11.54 -0.38
N ARG A 107 -10.42 -11.15 -1.02
CA ARG A 107 -10.61 -9.78 -1.53
C ARG A 107 -10.57 -8.74 -0.41
N SER A 108 -11.22 -9.05 0.71
CA SER A 108 -11.21 -8.19 1.90
C SER A 108 -9.81 -8.05 2.51
N GLY A 109 -9.07 -9.16 2.57
CA GLY A 109 -7.68 -9.19 3.02
C GLY A 109 -6.75 -8.34 2.15
N ALA A 110 -6.93 -8.35 0.83
CA ALA A 110 -6.16 -7.50 -0.09
C ALA A 110 -6.39 -6.01 0.17
N ILE A 111 -7.63 -5.59 0.42
CA ILE A 111 -7.95 -4.19 0.74
C ILE A 111 -7.29 -3.79 2.07
N LEU A 112 -7.37 -4.64 3.10
CA LEU A 112 -6.67 -4.40 4.37
C LEU A 112 -5.15 -4.31 4.18
N LEU A 113 -4.57 -5.21 3.38
CA LEU A 113 -3.15 -5.17 3.05
C LEU A 113 -2.77 -3.82 2.41
N PHE A 114 -3.57 -3.31 1.48
CA PHE A 114 -3.35 -2.00 0.87
C PHE A 114 -3.42 -0.88 1.92
N THR A 115 -4.39 -0.90 2.83
CA THR A 115 -4.48 0.15 3.88
C THR A 115 -3.29 0.13 4.83
N PHE A 116 -2.79 -1.05 5.20
CA PHE A 116 -1.57 -1.18 6.01
C PHE A 116 -0.31 -0.75 5.26
N ILE A 117 -0.16 -1.10 3.98
CA ILE A 117 0.93 -0.62 3.12
C ILE A 117 0.96 0.92 3.14
N GLY A 118 -0.19 1.53 2.93
CA GLY A 118 -0.33 2.98 2.92
C GLY A 118 -0.05 3.64 4.27
N GLY A 119 -0.48 3.00 5.36
CA GLY A 119 -0.25 3.42 6.74
C GLY A 119 -1.53 3.86 7.44
N VAL A 120 -2.04 3.01 8.36
CA VAL A 120 -3.29 3.25 9.10
C VAL A 120 -3.21 4.41 10.12
N GLY A 121 -2.00 4.89 10.42
CA GLY A 121 -1.78 6.02 11.33
C GLY A 121 -2.03 7.39 10.71
N PHE A 122 -2.17 7.48 9.38
CA PHE A 122 -2.35 8.73 8.65
C PHE A 122 -3.65 8.70 7.85
N PHE A 123 -4.40 9.80 7.85
CA PHE A 123 -5.69 9.89 7.15
C PHE A 123 -5.58 9.58 5.64
N PHE A 124 -4.53 10.09 4.99
CA PHE A 124 -4.27 9.86 3.56
C PHE A 124 -3.54 8.53 3.28
N GLY A 125 -3.10 7.82 4.32
CA GLY A 125 -2.34 6.58 4.18
C GLY A 125 -3.08 5.53 3.35
N PRO A 126 -4.33 5.16 3.68
CA PRO A 126 -5.10 4.21 2.88
C PRO A 126 -5.25 4.58 1.40
N ILE A 127 -5.28 5.87 1.05
CA ILE A 127 -5.35 6.33 -0.34
C ILE A 127 -4.05 6.00 -1.08
N ILE A 128 -2.90 6.34 -0.48
CA ILE A 128 -1.58 5.98 -1.03
C ILE A 128 -1.46 4.46 -1.15
N GLY A 129 -1.90 3.75 -0.12
CA GLY A 129 -1.91 2.29 -0.08
C GLY A 129 -2.71 1.65 -1.21
N ALA A 130 -3.92 2.17 -1.50
CA ALA A 130 -4.74 1.72 -2.62
C ALA A 130 -4.07 1.99 -3.98
N ILE A 131 -3.47 3.17 -4.16
CA ILE A 131 -2.76 3.52 -5.40
C ILE A 131 -1.58 2.56 -5.63
N ILE A 132 -0.73 2.39 -4.62
CA ILE A 132 0.44 1.50 -4.70
C ILE A 132 0.01 0.05 -4.86
N GLY A 133 -0.97 -0.40 -4.08
CA GLY A 133 -1.46 -1.77 -4.10
C GLY A 133 -2.04 -2.16 -5.45
N VAL A 134 -2.90 -1.31 -6.03
CA VAL A 134 -3.46 -1.53 -7.36
C VAL A 134 -2.38 -1.44 -8.44
N PHE A 135 -1.49 -0.45 -8.37
CA PHE A 135 -0.38 -0.32 -9.32
C PHE A 135 0.52 -1.56 -9.31
N LEU A 136 0.92 -2.05 -8.13
CA LEU A 136 1.71 -3.28 -8.00
C LEU A 136 0.92 -4.49 -8.51
N THR A 137 -0.36 -4.59 -8.21
CA THR A 137 -1.19 -5.70 -8.69
C THR A 137 -1.23 -5.75 -10.21
N VAL A 138 -1.48 -4.62 -10.88
CA VAL A 138 -1.53 -4.55 -12.34
C VAL A 138 -0.16 -4.81 -12.96
N MET A 139 0.86 -4.07 -12.52
CA MET A 139 2.21 -4.19 -13.09
C MET A 139 2.80 -5.59 -12.87
N LEU A 140 2.77 -6.12 -11.64
CA LEU A 140 3.36 -7.44 -11.38
C LEU A 140 2.60 -8.55 -12.11
N SER A 141 1.27 -8.43 -12.29
CA SER A 141 0.50 -9.44 -13.03
C SER A 141 0.92 -9.53 -14.50
N ASP A 142 1.38 -8.42 -15.09
CA ASP A 142 1.91 -8.40 -16.46
C ASP A 142 3.32 -9.01 -16.56
N PHE A 143 4.14 -8.86 -15.51
CA PHE A 143 5.54 -9.34 -15.51
C PHE A 143 5.70 -10.78 -15.02
N THR A 144 4.91 -11.23 -14.04
CA THR A 144 5.14 -12.51 -13.35
C THR A 144 3.84 -13.17 -12.91
N LYS A 145 3.78 -14.50 -13.05
CA LYS A 145 2.68 -15.31 -12.52
C LYS A 145 2.69 -15.34 -10.99
N ALA A 146 3.83 -15.07 -10.35
CA ALA A 146 4.02 -15.08 -8.90
C ALA A 146 3.67 -13.74 -8.23
N TRP A 147 2.87 -12.88 -8.88
CA TRP A 147 2.60 -11.51 -8.41
C TRP A 147 2.09 -11.43 -6.96
N GLN A 148 1.28 -12.40 -6.52
CA GLN A 148 0.78 -12.47 -5.13
C GLN A 148 1.90 -12.67 -4.11
N LEU A 149 2.94 -13.45 -4.45
CA LEU A 149 4.11 -13.65 -3.59
C LEU A 149 4.86 -12.33 -3.40
N TYR A 150 5.11 -11.61 -4.49
CA TYR A 150 5.80 -10.31 -4.42
C TYR A 150 4.99 -9.27 -3.65
N LEU A 151 3.67 -9.24 -3.82
CA LEU A 151 2.78 -8.39 -3.03
C LEU A 151 2.89 -8.69 -1.52
N GLY A 152 2.89 -9.98 -1.16
CA GLY A 152 3.05 -10.43 0.23
C GLY A 152 4.43 -10.10 0.81
N VAL A 153 5.50 -10.32 0.06
CA VAL A 153 6.87 -9.95 0.47
C VAL A 153 6.98 -8.43 0.66
N PHE A 154 6.44 -7.64 -0.27
CA PHE A 154 6.40 -6.19 -0.16
C PHE A 154 5.65 -5.72 1.10
N PHE A 155 4.52 -6.36 1.40
CA PHE A 155 3.76 -6.10 2.62
C PHE A 155 4.58 -6.38 3.89
N ILE A 156 5.23 -7.55 3.98
CA ILE A 156 6.09 -7.91 5.13
C ILE A 156 7.24 -6.91 5.27
N MET A 157 7.87 -6.50 4.17
CA MET A 157 8.93 -5.50 4.17
C MET A 157 8.45 -4.17 4.75
N ILE A 158 7.25 -3.71 4.38
CA ILE A 158 6.68 -2.48 4.94
C ILE A 158 6.39 -2.65 6.44
N VAL A 159 5.74 -3.73 6.86
CA VAL A 159 5.42 -3.94 8.28
C VAL A 159 6.69 -4.02 9.14
N MET A 160 7.76 -4.65 8.62
CA MET A 160 9.01 -4.82 9.35
C MET A 160 9.88 -3.56 9.41
N TYR A 161 9.96 -2.78 8.33
CA TYR A 161 10.86 -1.62 8.25
C TYR A 161 10.15 -0.27 8.39
N ALA A 162 8.84 -0.21 8.17
CA ALA A 162 8.03 1.01 8.16
C ALA A 162 6.68 0.76 8.88
N PRO A 163 6.68 0.66 10.23
CA PRO A 163 5.47 0.34 11.00
C PRO A 163 4.32 1.36 10.86
N GLY A 164 4.62 2.56 10.34
CA GLY A 164 3.62 3.58 10.00
C GLY A 164 3.19 3.58 8.52
N GLY A 165 3.62 2.61 7.72
CA GLY A 165 3.36 2.51 6.28
C GLY A 165 4.15 3.51 5.42
N VAL A 166 3.81 3.59 4.14
CA VAL A 166 4.43 4.54 3.21
C VAL A 166 4.17 6.00 3.63
N ALA A 167 3.03 6.29 4.22
CA ALA A 167 2.70 7.62 4.71
C ALA A 167 3.67 8.14 5.78
N SER A 168 4.18 7.27 6.68
CA SER A 168 5.14 7.69 7.69
C SER A 168 6.49 8.08 7.06
N ILE A 169 6.96 7.30 6.09
CA ILE A 169 8.19 7.58 5.35
C ILE A 169 8.08 8.93 4.64
N LEU A 170 6.94 9.19 4.00
CA LEU A 170 6.68 10.46 3.31
C LEU A 170 6.72 11.63 4.30
N MET A 171 6.01 11.54 5.43
CA MET A 171 5.96 12.60 6.44
C MET A 171 7.32 12.87 7.08
N MET A 172 8.09 11.82 7.36
CA MET A 172 9.45 11.93 7.88
C MET A 172 10.36 12.69 6.92
N ASN A 173 10.32 12.36 5.63
CA ASN A 173 11.13 13.04 4.62
C ASN A 173 10.67 14.48 4.36
N LEU A 174 9.36 14.75 4.36
CA LEU A 174 8.81 16.11 4.25
C LEU A 174 9.25 17.00 5.42
N ARG A 175 9.32 16.47 6.64
CA ARG A 175 9.86 17.19 7.80
C ARG A 175 11.32 17.57 7.58
N VAL A 176 12.17 16.63 7.17
CA VAL A 176 13.59 16.90 6.90
C VAL A 176 13.78 17.91 5.75
N ALA A 177 12.94 17.85 4.72
CA ALA A 177 12.93 18.80 3.61
C ALA A 177 12.55 20.21 4.07
N LYS A 178 11.53 20.35 4.93
CA LYS A 178 11.10 21.65 5.48
C LYS A 178 12.21 22.37 6.26
N PHE A 179 13.08 21.63 6.95
CA PHE A 179 14.24 22.19 7.66
C PHE A 179 15.49 22.36 6.78
N GLY A 180 15.40 22.11 5.46
CA GLY A 180 16.51 22.30 4.51
C GLY A 180 17.66 21.29 4.65
N LYS A 181 17.52 20.27 5.50
CA LYS A 181 18.58 19.28 5.80
C LYS A 181 18.57 18.07 4.86
N PHE A 182 17.67 18.04 3.87
CA PHE A 182 17.52 16.93 2.93
C PHE A 182 18.81 16.58 2.19
N ARG A 183 19.61 17.58 1.80
CA ARG A 183 20.90 17.36 1.12
C ARG A 183 21.92 16.56 1.94
N ARG A 184 21.83 16.59 3.27
CA ARG A 184 22.72 15.83 4.17
C ARG A 184 22.28 14.37 4.32
N VAL A 185 20.98 14.11 4.29
CA VAL A 185 20.39 12.77 4.43
C VAL A 185 20.34 12.01 3.10
N PHE A 186 20.18 12.72 1.99
CA PHE A 186 19.97 12.11 0.68
C PHE A 186 21.07 11.13 0.25
N PRO A 187 22.38 11.41 0.42
CA PRO A 187 23.42 10.47 -0.01
C PRO A 187 23.40 9.15 0.77
N SER A 188 23.19 9.20 2.08
CA SER A 188 23.12 8.00 2.93
C SER A 188 21.82 7.22 2.70
N MET A 189 20.71 7.93 2.47
CA MET A 189 19.44 7.31 2.08
C MET A 189 19.56 6.60 0.72
N ALA A 190 20.12 7.28 -0.30
CA ALA A 190 20.32 6.72 -1.62
C ALA A 190 21.24 5.49 -1.59
N ALA A 191 22.32 5.52 -0.79
CA ALA A 191 23.22 4.38 -0.63
C ALA A 191 22.50 3.15 -0.03
N VAL A 192 21.67 3.36 1.01
CA VAL A 192 20.86 2.27 1.60
C VAL A 192 19.86 1.73 0.58
N THR A 193 19.11 2.62 -0.10
CA THR A 193 18.11 2.22 -1.10
C THR A 193 18.74 1.48 -2.27
N ALA A 194 19.89 1.94 -2.79
CA ALA A 194 20.60 1.26 -3.87
C ALA A 194 21.08 -0.14 -3.45
N SER A 195 21.66 -0.27 -2.26
CA SER A 195 22.10 -1.58 -1.75
C SER A 195 20.93 -2.55 -1.53
N ALA A 196 19.79 -2.05 -1.03
CA ALA A 196 18.57 -2.84 -0.90
C ALA A 196 18.01 -3.25 -2.26
N PHE A 197 18.06 -2.37 -3.27
CA PHE A 197 17.60 -2.66 -4.63
C PHE A 197 18.44 -3.76 -5.29
N VAL A 198 19.76 -3.76 -5.09
CA VAL A 198 20.65 -4.84 -5.59
C VAL A 198 20.28 -6.18 -4.96
N ALA A 199 20.06 -6.22 -3.64
CA ALA A 199 19.64 -7.44 -2.95
C ALA A 199 18.26 -7.92 -3.44
N PHE A 200 17.33 -6.97 -3.65
CA PHE A 200 15.99 -7.25 -4.17
C PHE A 200 16.04 -7.82 -5.58
N LEU A 201 16.84 -7.26 -6.49
CA LEU A 201 17.03 -7.81 -7.83
C LEU A 201 17.54 -9.24 -7.81
N GLY A 202 18.53 -9.54 -6.96
CA GLY A 202 19.01 -10.91 -6.78
C GLY A 202 17.92 -11.87 -6.29
N ALA A 203 17.09 -11.43 -5.34
CA ALA A 203 15.96 -12.20 -4.84
C ALA A 203 14.88 -12.43 -5.92
N VAL A 204 14.56 -11.41 -6.71
CA VAL A 204 13.63 -11.51 -7.86
C VAL A 204 14.12 -12.56 -8.85
N ILE A 205 15.41 -12.53 -9.22
CA ILE A 205 15.98 -13.53 -10.15
C ILE A 205 15.85 -14.94 -9.57
N ALA A 206 16.20 -15.14 -8.28
CA ALA A 206 16.05 -16.43 -7.62
C ALA A 206 14.58 -16.92 -7.59
N ILE A 207 13.65 -16.02 -7.28
CA ILE A 207 12.21 -16.33 -7.22
C ILE A 207 11.68 -16.70 -8.60
N GLU A 208 11.98 -15.93 -9.64
CA GLU A 208 11.52 -16.22 -11.02
C GLU A 208 12.07 -17.55 -11.53
N MET A 209 13.35 -17.85 -11.29
CA MET A 209 13.93 -19.14 -11.65
C MET A 209 13.27 -20.30 -10.89
N LEU A 210 13.01 -20.13 -9.59
CA LEU A 210 12.31 -21.13 -8.79
C LEU A 210 10.88 -21.38 -9.30
N TYR A 211 10.17 -20.31 -9.63
CA TYR A 211 8.79 -20.37 -10.12
C TYR A 211 8.72 -21.04 -11.49
N HIS A 212 9.68 -20.74 -12.38
CA HIS A 212 9.75 -21.39 -13.68
C HIS A 212 10.05 -22.88 -13.59
N LEU A 213 10.98 -23.31 -12.72
CA LEU A 213 11.27 -24.74 -12.51
C LEU A 213 10.08 -25.52 -11.93
N THR A 214 9.30 -24.89 -11.05
CA THR A 214 8.21 -25.57 -10.33
C THR A 214 6.89 -25.58 -11.10
N LEU A 215 6.56 -24.53 -11.86
CA LEU A 215 5.24 -24.34 -12.47
C LEU A 215 5.23 -24.30 -14.00
N ASN A 216 6.37 -24.03 -14.65
CA ASN A 216 6.48 -23.98 -16.11
C ASN A 216 7.38 -25.09 -16.70
N SER A 217 7.69 -26.15 -15.94
CA SER A 217 8.51 -27.28 -16.44
C SER A 217 7.92 -27.98 -17.68
N VAL A 218 6.63 -27.80 -17.93
CA VAL A 218 5.91 -28.30 -19.11
C VAL A 218 6.21 -27.49 -20.39
N ASN A 219 6.69 -26.24 -20.28
CA ASN A 219 6.99 -25.34 -21.40
C ASN A 219 8.48 -25.28 -21.79
N GLY A 220 9.34 -26.11 -21.19
CA GLY A 220 10.79 -26.13 -21.42
C GLY A 220 11.61 -25.43 -20.32
N THR A 221 12.93 -25.60 -20.34
CA THR A 221 13.90 -25.07 -19.35
C THR A 221 14.44 -23.67 -19.68
N GLU A 222 14.24 -23.20 -20.90
CA GLU A 222 14.69 -21.89 -21.37
C GLU A 222 13.63 -20.83 -21.11
N THR A 223 14.02 -19.76 -20.40
CA THR A 223 13.13 -18.64 -20.12
C THR A 223 13.82 -17.33 -20.48
N SER A 224 13.09 -16.43 -21.13
CA SER A 224 13.55 -15.07 -21.40
C SER A 224 13.34 -14.24 -20.14
N LEU A 225 14.35 -14.17 -19.26
CA LEU A 225 14.36 -13.24 -18.13
C LEU A 225 14.91 -11.90 -18.61
N PHE A 226 14.09 -10.84 -18.60
CA PHE A 226 14.50 -9.48 -19.02
C PHE A 226 15.19 -9.42 -20.41
N GLY A 227 14.76 -10.25 -21.36
CA GLY A 227 15.31 -10.29 -22.71
C GLY A 227 16.60 -11.12 -22.88
N VAL A 228 17.07 -11.77 -21.81
CA VAL A 228 18.17 -12.75 -21.86
C VAL A 228 17.60 -14.16 -21.73
N THR A 229 17.94 -15.05 -22.65
CA THR A 229 17.59 -16.47 -22.56
C THR A 229 18.46 -17.13 -21.49
N VAL A 230 17.86 -17.45 -20.34
CA VAL A 230 18.54 -18.11 -19.23
C VAL A 230 17.96 -19.51 -19.11
N ASP A 231 18.85 -20.51 -19.12
CA ASP A 231 18.50 -21.87 -18.71
C ASP A 231 18.30 -21.87 -17.20
N THR A 232 17.04 -22.05 -16.79
CA THR A 232 16.61 -22.01 -15.38
C THR A 232 17.12 -23.21 -14.56
N ALA A 233 17.52 -24.30 -15.23
CA ALA A 233 18.12 -25.47 -14.60
C ALA A 233 19.65 -25.33 -14.43
N ALA A 234 20.28 -24.38 -15.14
CA ALA A 234 21.72 -24.21 -15.13
C ALA A 234 22.21 -23.39 -13.92
N ALA A 235 23.35 -23.81 -13.35
CA ALA A 235 24.00 -23.15 -12.22
C ALA A 235 24.32 -21.64 -12.38
N PRO A 236 24.62 -21.08 -13.58
CA PRO A 236 25.01 -19.68 -13.71
C PRO A 236 23.97 -18.68 -13.22
N GLY A 237 22.68 -18.92 -13.49
CA GLY A 237 21.60 -18.02 -13.04
C GLY A 237 21.50 -17.97 -11.51
N TRP A 238 21.58 -19.14 -10.86
CA TRP A 238 21.57 -19.28 -9.40
C TRP A 238 22.78 -18.64 -8.74
N ILE A 239 23.96 -18.75 -9.35
CA ILE A 239 25.19 -18.09 -8.85
C ILE A 239 25.04 -16.56 -8.93
N VAL A 240 24.57 -16.02 -10.06
CA VAL A 240 24.36 -14.57 -10.22
C VAL A 240 23.35 -14.05 -9.20
N ALA A 241 22.22 -14.73 -9.02
CA ALA A 241 21.22 -14.36 -8.02
C ALA A 241 21.82 -14.38 -6.60
N GLY A 242 22.55 -15.45 -6.25
CA GLY A 242 23.21 -15.59 -4.95
C GLY A 242 24.24 -14.49 -4.68
N VAL A 243 25.07 -14.15 -5.67
CA VAL A 243 26.05 -13.07 -5.56
C VAL A 243 25.38 -11.72 -5.36
N LEU A 244 24.32 -11.41 -6.12
CA LEU A 244 23.58 -10.15 -5.97
C LEU A 244 22.93 -10.02 -4.59
N ILE A 245 22.33 -11.10 -4.08
CA ILE A 245 21.75 -11.14 -2.72
C ILE A 245 22.83 -10.91 -1.67
N LEU A 246 23.97 -11.60 -1.76
CA LEU A 246 25.07 -11.49 -0.80
C LEU A 246 25.71 -10.10 -0.83
N VAL A 247 26.08 -9.60 -2.01
CA VAL A 247 26.71 -8.29 -2.17
C VAL A 247 25.76 -7.17 -1.75
N GLY A 248 24.51 -7.21 -2.21
CA GLY A 248 23.48 -6.25 -1.83
C GLY A 248 23.19 -6.28 -0.33
N GLY A 249 23.08 -7.48 0.26
CA GLY A 249 22.85 -7.67 1.69
C GLY A 249 24.00 -7.15 2.56
N ILE A 250 25.25 -7.47 2.21
CA ILE A 250 26.44 -6.96 2.91
C ILE A 250 26.53 -5.43 2.79
N ALA A 251 26.29 -4.89 1.59
CA ALA A 251 26.26 -3.46 1.36
C ALA A 251 25.18 -2.78 2.20
N PHE A 252 23.97 -3.36 2.26
CA PHE A 252 22.85 -2.85 3.06
C PHE A 252 23.16 -2.82 4.55
N LEU A 253 23.75 -3.88 5.10
CA LEU A 253 24.14 -3.94 6.51
C LEU A 253 25.17 -2.85 6.85
N ARG A 254 26.11 -2.56 5.94
CA ARG A 254 27.11 -1.51 6.11
C ARG A 254 26.50 -0.11 6.00
N THR A 255 25.74 0.17 4.94
CA THR A 255 25.17 1.49 4.68
C THR A 255 24.08 1.87 5.69
N LYS A 256 23.30 0.89 6.18
CA LYS A 256 22.23 1.10 7.17
C LYS A 256 22.74 1.80 8.42
N THR A 257 23.90 1.39 8.96
CA THR A 257 24.46 2.00 10.18
C THR A 257 24.83 3.47 9.96
N THR A 258 25.36 3.81 8.78
CA THR A 258 25.72 5.19 8.43
C THR A 258 24.47 6.05 8.26
N PHE A 259 23.44 5.54 7.59
CA PHE A 259 22.16 6.21 7.47
C PHE A 259 21.51 6.46 8.83
N GLN A 260 21.49 5.47 9.72
CA GLN A 260 20.91 5.62 11.06
C GLN A 260 21.60 6.73 11.88
N LYS A 261 22.93 6.86 11.79
CA LYS A 261 23.67 7.94 12.44
C LYS A 261 23.30 9.31 11.89
N VAL A 262 23.41 9.48 10.56
CA VAL A 262 23.10 10.76 9.89
C VAL A 262 21.65 11.17 10.11
N TRP A 263 20.73 10.21 10.08
CA TRP A 263 19.31 10.43 10.35
C TRP A 263 19.05 10.86 11.80
N GLY A 264 19.73 10.22 12.77
CA GLY A 264 19.64 10.57 14.18
C GLY A 264 20.17 11.99 14.48
N GLU A 265 21.32 12.35 13.91
CA GLU A 265 21.90 13.70 14.02
C GLU A 265 20.95 14.77 13.45
N VAL A 266 20.39 14.54 12.25
CA VAL A 266 19.49 15.52 11.64
C VAL A 266 18.19 15.68 12.43
N ASN A 267 17.64 14.60 12.99
CA ASN A 267 16.43 14.71 13.81
C ASN A 267 16.66 15.41 15.15
N THR A 268 17.79 15.14 15.80
CA THR A 268 18.16 15.84 17.05
C THR A 268 18.35 17.34 16.79
N GLU A 269 19.03 17.72 15.69
CA GLU A 269 19.13 19.12 15.27
C GLU A 269 17.76 19.77 15.02
N ILE A 270 16.83 19.05 14.37
CA ILE A 270 15.47 19.53 14.13
C ILE A 270 14.70 19.71 15.44
N GLU A 271 14.81 18.77 16.39
CA GLU A 271 14.17 18.87 17.69
C GLU A 271 14.70 20.03 18.52
N GLU A 272 16.01 20.25 18.53
CA GLU A 272 16.61 21.43 19.16
C GLU A 272 16.12 22.73 18.53
N ALA A 273 16.05 22.79 17.19
CA ALA A 273 15.56 23.98 16.49
C ALA A 273 14.09 24.28 16.85
N MET A 274 13.25 23.26 16.98
CA MET A 274 11.86 23.44 17.44
C MET A 274 11.79 23.89 18.91
N ARG A 275 12.62 23.32 19.80
CA ARG A 275 12.67 23.73 21.22
C ARG A 275 13.13 25.17 21.39
N ARG A 276 14.03 25.67 20.54
CA ARG A 276 14.48 27.07 20.56
C ARG A 276 13.43 28.05 20.02
N ALA A 277 12.46 27.57 19.24
CA ALA A 277 11.42 28.38 18.63
C ALA A 277 10.11 28.42 19.45
N ALA A 278 9.97 27.55 20.45
CA ALA A 278 8.85 27.48 21.39
C ALA A 278 9.16 28.26 22.67
#